data_AF-A0A496UUJ0-F1
#
_entry.id   AF-A0A496UUJ0-F1
#
_cell.length_a   1.000
_cell.length_b   1.000
_cell.length_c   1.000
_cell.angle_alpha   90.00
_cell.angle_beta   90.00
_cell.angle_gamma   90.00
#
_symmetry.space_group_name_H-M   'P 1'
#
loop_
_entity.id
_entity.type
_entity.pdbx_description
1 polymer ?
#
loop_
_entity_poly.entity_id
_entity_poly.type
_entity_poly.pdbx_seq_one_letter_code
_entity_poly.pdbx_strand_id
1 'polypeptide(L)'
;MSASRNPVVLAATVLHAALFIALAVAPGCSNEPASPLEVTDLSDAELLFVQRIIVLERARAVALQDRETGDALLDSLAAAWGDSSLADTAAAMPGEPERAARIGRLLVNLLAAEQDSLIHAPRPDRLGAPLPTPAIPDK
;
A
#
# COMPACT_ATOMS: atom_id res chain seq x y z
N MET A 1 17.46 -28.51 33.03
CA MET A 1 17.51 -27.05 32.83
C MET A 1 16.91 -26.77 31.46
N SER A 2 15.64 -26.34 31.41
CA SER A 2 14.86 -26.19 30.18
C SER A 2 14.37 -24.74 30.13
N ALA A 3 14.85 -23.96 29.16
CA ALA A 3 14.44 -22.58 28.95
C ALA A 3 13.33 -22.56 27.90
N SER A 4 12.09 -22.50 28.37
CA SER A 4 10.92 -22.14 27.58
C SER A 4 11.06 -20.68 27.13
N ARG A 5 11.06 -20.42 25.82
CA ARG A 5 11.01 -19.07 25.25
C ARG A 5 9.65 -18.87 24.58
N ASN A 6 8.83 -18.03 25.19
CA ASN A 6 7.50 -17.63 24.75
C ASN A 6 7.56 -16.84 23.42
N PRO A 7 6.73 -17.15 22.40
CA PRO A 7 6.68 -16.41 21.14
C PRO A 7 5.75 -15.17 21.14
N VAL A 8 5.15 -14.78 22.26
CA VAL A 8 4.04 -13.81 22.28
C VAL A 8 4.47 -12.33 22.26
N VAL A 9 5.77 -12.01 22.33
CA VAL A 9 6.21 -10.62 22.58
C VAL A 9 6.45 -9.78 21.30
N LEU A 10 6.44 -10.35 20.10
CA LEU A 10 6.78 -9.60 18.87
C LEU A 10 5.61 -8.88 18.16
N ALA A 11 4.37 -9.01 18.64
CA ALA A 11 3.21 -8.40 17.98
C ALA A 11 2.94 -6.93 18.37
N ALA A 12 3.60 -6.42 19.42
CA ALA A 12 3.22 -5.14 20.02
C ALA A 12 3.93 -3.89 19.45
N THR A 13 4.99 -4.05 18.66
CA THR A 13 5.89 -2.92 18.32
C THR A 13 5.58 -2.23 17.00
N VAL A 14 4.88 -2.88 16.05
CA VAL A 14 4.61 -2.29 14.73
C VAL A 14 3.40 -1.35 14.75
N LEU A 15 2.47 -1.56 15.70
CA LEU A 15 1.25 -0.76 15.80
C LEU A 15 1.50 0.71 16.22
N HIS A 16 2.68 1.02 16.76
CA HIS A 16 3.00 2.37 17.24
C HIS A 16 3.53 3.32 16.16
N ALA A 17 4.02 2.82 15.03
CA ALA A 17 4.53 3.68 13.95
C ALA A 17 3.40 4.37 13.15
N ALA A 18 2.23 3.75 13.05
CA ALA A 18 1.08 4.31 12.35
C ALA A 18 0.38 5.44 13.14
N LEU A 19 0.49 5.44 14.47
CA LEU A 19 -0.24 6.38 15.32
C LEU A 19 0.46 7.75 15.45
N PHE A 20 1.78 7.81 15.27
CA PHE A 20 2.54 9.05 15.44
C PHE A 20 2.43 10.03 14.25
N ILE A 21 2.00 9.56 13.08
CA ILE A 21 1.81 10.42 11.90
C ILE A 21 0.53 11.29 12.06
N ALA A 22 -0.41 10.88 12.92
CA ALA A 22 -1.71 11.54 13.05
C ALA A 22 -1.72 12.83 13.90
N LEU A 23 -0.67 13.15 14.67
CA LEU A 23 -0.74 14.17 15.75
C LEU A 23 -0.12 15.53 15.46
N ALA A 24 0.33 15.81 14.23
CA ALA A 24 0.99 17.08 13.90
C ALA A 24 0.10 18.08 13.10
N VAL A 25 -1.22 18.04 13.25
CA VAL A 25 -2.11 19.01 12.57
C VAL A 25 -2.35 20.22 13.47
N ALA A 26 -1.48 21.21 13.35
CA ALA A 26 -1.79 22.58 13.79
C ALA A 26 -2.90 23.16 12.89
N PRO A 27 -3.96 23.78 13.45
CA PRO A 27 -5.00 24.43 12.66
C PRO A 27 -4.51 25.83 12.29
N GLY A 28 -3.74 25.95 11.21
CA GLY A 28 -3.25 27.23 10.74
C GLY A 28 -2.98 27.21 9.25
N CYS A 29 -3.61 28.16 8.55
CA CYS A 29 -3.46 28.52 7.14
C CYS A 29 -4.42 27.81 6.17
N SER A 30 -5.57 28.45 5.95
CA SER A 30 -6.39 28.43 4.71
C SER A 30 -6.27 27.18 3.84
N ASN A 31 -6.96 26.11 4.26
CA ASN A 31 -7.14 24.90 3.45
C ASN A 31 -8.31 25.11 2.49
N GLU A 32 -8.09 25.74 1.33
CA GLU A 32 -8.85 25.27 0.17
C GLU A 32 -8.46 23.79 0.00
N PRO A 33 -9.42 22.85 0.00
CA PRO A 33 -9.09 21.45 -0.15
C PRO A 33 -8.37 21.29 -1.49
N ALA A 34 -7.07 21.00 -1.44
CA ALA A 34 -6.31 20.68 -2.63
C ALA A 34 -7.07 19.58 -3.39
N SER A 35 -7.26 19.79 -4.69
CA SER A 35 -8.04 18.88 -5.52
C SER A 35 -7.56 17.43 -5.31
N PRO A 36 -8.48 16.45 -5.28
CA PRO A 36 -8.12 15.04 -5.19
C PRO A 36 -7.03 14.73 -6.20
N LEU A 37 -6.02 13.99 -5.78
CA LEU A 37 -4.97 13.55 -6.69
C LEU A 37 -5.51 12.39 -7.51
N GLU A 38 -5.43 12.49 -8.83
CA GLU A 38 -5.80 11.41 -9.74
C GLU A 38 -4.57 10.61 -10.19
N VAL A 39 -4.78 9.42 -10.73
CA VAL A 39 -3.67 8.58 -11.25
C VAL A 39 -2.92 9.28 -12.38
N THR A 40 -3.61 10.09 -13.18
CA THR A 40 -3.03 10.88 -14.27
C THR A 40 -2.14 12.03 -13.79
N ASP A 41 -2.24 12.41 -12.52
CA ASP A 41 -1.43 13.48 -11.92
C ASP A 41 -0.10 12.95 -11.35
N LEU A 42 0.12 11.63 -11.37
CA LEU A 42 1.32 11.00 -10.86
C LEU A 42 2.47 11.13 -11.85
N SER A 43 3.66 11.44 -11.33
CA SER A 43 4.90 11.21 -12.07
C SER A 43 5.13 9.70 -12.27
N ASP A 44 6.00 9.33 -13.21
CA ASP A 44 6.33 7.92 -13.47
C ASP A 44 6.86 7.19 -12.23
N ALA A 45 7.63 7.88 -11.38
CA ALA A 45 8.14 7.32 -10.13
C ALA A 45 7.00 7.07 -9.14
N GLU A 46 6.13 8.04 -8.92
CA GLU A 46 4.98 7.90 -8.01
C GLU A 46 3.99 6.85 -8.52
N LEU A 47 3.81 6.75 -9.84
CA LEU A 47 3.00 5.71 -10.46
C LEU A 47 3.61 4.33 -10.21
N LEU A 48 4.92 4.16 -10.39
CA LEU A 48 5.63 2.92 -10.08
C LEU A 48 5.47 2.54 -8.60
N PHE A 49 5.61 3.51 -7.69
CA PHE A 49 5.38 3.32 -6.26
C PHE A 49 3.97 2.81 -5.99
N VAL A 50 2.95 3.50 -6.50
CA VAL A 50 1.53 3.13 -6.31
C VAL A 50 1.24 1.74 -6.88
N GLN A 51 1.71 1.45 -8.10
CA GLN A 51 1.52 0.15 -8.74
C GLN A 51 2.14 -0.99 -7.93
N ARG A 52 3.38 -0.83 -7.45
CA ARG A 52 4.05 -1.85 -6.63
C ARG A 52 3.29 -2.15 -5.35
N ILE A 53 2.75 -1.12 -4.68
CA ILE A 53 1.92 -1.32 -3.48
C ILE A 53 0.64 -2.10 -3.82
N ILE A 54 -0.10 -1.72 -4.87
CA ILE A 54 -1.34 -2.43 -5.26
C ILE A 54 -1.05 -3.89 -5.64
N VAL A 55 0.02 -4.16 -6.38
CA VAL A 55 0.41 -5.54 -6.76
C VAL A 55 0.73 -6.37 -5.51
N LEU A 56 1.45 -5.81 -4.53
CA LEU A 56 1.73 -6.49 -3.27
C LEU A 56 0.45 -6.80 -2.49
N GLU A 57 -0.48 -5.86 -2.40
CA GLU A 57 -1.74 -6.07 -1.69
C GLU A 57 -2.61 -7.14 -2.38
N ARG A 58 -2.64 -7.17 -3.72
CA ARG A 58 -3.28 -8.25 -4.49
C ARG A 58 -2.64 -9.63 -4.22
N ALA A 59 -1.31 -9.72 -4.23
CA ALA A 59 -0.59 -10.96 -3.94
C ALA A 59 -0.83 -11.44 -2.50
N ARG A 60 -0.84 -10.52 -1.53
CA ARG A 60 -1.17 -10.80 -0.13
C ARG A 60 -2.60 -11.31 0.03
N ALA A 61 -3.56 -10.70 -0.68
CA ALA A 61 -4.95 -11.17 -0.66
C ALA A 61 -5.07 -12.60 -1.19
N VAL A 62 -4.33 -12.96 -2.25
CA VAL A 62 -4.25 -14.36 -2.71
C VAL A 62 -3.66 -15.25 -1.62
N ALA A 63 -2.54 -14.86 -0.98
CA ALA A 63 -1.91 -15.65 0.09
C ALA A 63 -2.82 -15.88 1.31
N LEU A 64 -3.73 -14.96 1.60
CA LEU A 64 -4.72 -15.11 2.67
C LEU A 64 -5.78 -16.16 2.34
N GLN A 65 -6.15 -16.33 1.06
CA GLN A 65 -7.13 -17.33 0.64
C GLN A 65 -6.49 -18.68 0.28
N ASP A 66 -5.39 -18.65 -0.45
CA ASP A 66 -4.59 -19.79 -0.88
C ASP A 66 -3.12 -19.47 -0.65
N ARG A 67 -2.60 -20.02 0.44
CA ARG A 67 -1.24 -19.77 0.89
C ARG A 67 -0.19 -20.25 -0.10
N GLU A 68 -0.35 -21.44 -0.67
CA GLU A 68 0.66 -22.02 -1.57
C GLU A 68 0.82 -21.16 -2.81
N THR A 69 -0.31 -20.82 -3.44
CA THR A 69 -0.32 -19.95 -4.61
C THR A 69 0.20 -18.55 -4.26
N GLY A 70 -0.24 -17.97 -3.15
CA GLY A 70 0.17 -16.63 -2.74
C GLY A 70 1.65 -16.52 -2.36
N ASP A 71 2.20 -17.50 -1.65
CA ASP A 71 3.63 -17.54 -1.31
C ASP A 71 4.46 -17.66 -2.60
N ALA A 72 4.07 -18.51 -3.55
CA ALA A 72 4.73 -18.60 -4.85
C ALA A 72 4.67 -17.29 -5.66
N LEU A 73 3.57 -16.54 -5.58
CA LEU A 73 3.45 -15.22 -6.20
C LEU A 73 4.37 -14.19 -5.53
N LEU A 74 4.41 -14.15 -4.21
CA LEU A 74 5.26 -13.23 -3.45
C LEU A 74 6.75 -13.52 -3.71
N ASP A 75 7.15 -14.79 -3.77
CA ASP A 75 8.50 -15.19 -4.15
C ASP A 75 8.83 -14.79 -5.59
N SER A 76 7.88 -14.95 -6.51
CA SER A 76 8.02 -14.53 -7.90
C SER A 76 8.17 -13.01 -8.02
N LEU A 77 7.42 -12.22 -7.23
CA LEU A 77 7.55 -10.77 -7.18
C LEU A 77 8.89 -10.33 -6.60
N ALA A 78 9.35 -10.99 -5.53
CA ALA A 78 10.66 -10.73 -4.94
C ALA A 78 11.78 -11.00 -5.95
N ALA A 79 11.71 -12.12 -6.67
CA ALA A 79 12.67 -12.45 -7.72
C ALA A 79 12.61 -11.48 -8.92
N ALA A 80 11.41 -11.08 -9.34
CA ALA A 80 11.20 -10.21 -10.50
C ALA A 80 11.63 -8.76 -10.24
N TRP A 81 11.41 -8.24 -9.03
CA TRP A 81 11.81 -6.88 -8.70
C TRP A 81 13.27 -6.78 -8.24
N GLY A 82 13.85 -7.89 -7.78
CA GLY A 82 15.24 -7.97 -7.37
C GLY A 82 15.58 -7.15 -6.13
N ASP A 83 16.86 -7.12 -5.78
CA ASP A 83 17.35 -6.53 -4.53
C ASP A 83 17.24 -5.00 -4.50
N SER A 84 17.23 -4.33 -5.65
CA SER A 84 17.07 -2.87 -5.72
C SER A 84 15.62 -2.43 -5.55
N SER A 85 14.65 -3.34 -5.63
CA SER A 85 13.22 -3.02 -5.61
C SER A 85 12.79 -2.17 -4.43
N LEU A 86 13.30 -2.46 -3.23
CA LEU A 86 13.00 -1.69 -2.03
C LEU A 86 13.60 -0.28 -2.12
N ALA A 87 14.86 -0.17 -2.54
CA ALA A 87 15.54 1.12 -2.70
C ALA A 87 14.88 1.98 -3.78
N ASP A 88 14.53 1.38 -4.92
CA ASP A 88 13.86 2.06 -6.04
C ASP A 88 12.44 2.49 -5.64
N THR A 89 11.71 1.66 -4.90
CA THR A 89 10.37 2.01 -4.39
C THR A 89 10.44 3.10 -3.32
N ALA A 90 11.45 3.05 -2.44
CA ALA A 90 11.66 4.08 -1.43
C ALA A 90 12.12 5.41 -2.05
N ALA A 91 12.95 5.38 -3.09
CA ALA A 91 13.36 6.56 -3.85
C ALA A 91 12.20 7.17 -4.65
N ALA A 92 11.23 6.34 -5.05
CA ALA A 92 10.00 6.78 -5.70
C ALA A 92 8.95 7.35 -4.72
N MET A 93 9.20 7.28 -3.41
CA MET A 93 8.32 7.86 -2.40
C MET A 93 8.38 9.39 -2.48
N PRO A 94 7.24 10.10 -2.50
CA PRO A 94 7.21 11.56 -2.53
C PRO A 94 7.93 12.16 -1.31
N GLY A 95 8.95 12.99 -1.57
CA GLY A 95 9.73 13.67 -0.53
C GLY A 95 9.02 14.86 0.11
N GLU A 96 8.05 15.45 -0.59
CA GLU A 96 7.25 16.58 -0.07
C GLU A 96 6.08 16.06 0.79
N PRO A 97 5.95 16.51 2.06
CA PRO A 97 4.94 15.99 2.98
C PRO A 97 3.50 16.11 2.46
N GLU A 98 3.17 17.22 1.81
CA GLU A 98 1.83 17.46 1.25
C GLU A 98 1.53 16.50 0.09
N ARG A 99 2.52 16.29 -0.79
CA ARG A 99 2.42 15.34 -1.90
C ARG A 99 2.28 13.91 -1.38
N ALA A 100 3.06 13.54 -0.37
CA ALA A 100 2.95 12.24 0.29
C ALA A 100 1.56 12.01 0.91
N ALA A 101 0.99 13.00 1.58
CA ALA A 101 -0.36 12.91 2.13
C ALA A 101 -1.44 12.75 1.04
N ARG A 102 -1.27 13.41 -0.12
CA ARG A 102 -2.19 13.26 -1.27
C ARG A 102 -2.06 11.87 -1.91
N ILE A 103 -0.85 11.37 -2.11
CA ILE A 103 -0.62 10.01 -2.63
C ILE A 103 -1.13 8.94 -1.66
N GLY A 104 -0.92 9.12 -0.36
CA GLY A 104 -1.47 8.23 0.66
C GLY A 104 -3.00 8.15 0.60
N ARG A 105 -3.68 9.30 0.41
CA ARG A 105 -5.14 9.33 0.20
C ARG A 105 -5.56 8.64 -1.09
N LEU A 106 -4.83 8.86 -2.19
CA LEU A 106 -5.08 8.15 -3.45
C LEU A 106 -4.96 6.63 -3.25
N LEU A 107 -3.89 6.15 -2.58
CA LEU A 107 -3.70 4.72 -2.28
C LEU A 107 -4.87 4.13 -1.49
N VAL A 108 -5.33 4.82 -0.44
CA VAL A 108 -6.51 4.38 0.33
C VAL A 108 -7.74 4.27 -0.58
N ASN A 109 -7.98 5.25 -1.45
CA ASN A 109 -9.12 5.24 -2.36
C ASN A 109 -9.03 4.13 -3.42
N LEU A 110 -7.83 3.85 -3.93
CA LEU A 110 -7.59 2.75 -4.86
C LEU A 110 -7.84 1.40 -4.18
N LEU A 111 -7.32 1.19 -2.98
CA LEU A 111 -7.54 -0.04 -2.21
C LEU A 111 -9.01 -0.23 -1.82
N ALA A 112 -9.72 0.85 -1.48
CA ALA A 112 -11.15 0.80 -1.24
C ALA A 112 -11.91 0.36 -2.49
N ALA A 113 -11.54 0.85 -3.68
CA ALA A 113 -12.14 0.41 -4.93
C ALA A 113 -11.81 -1.06 -5.29
N GLU A 114 -10.74 -1.63 -4.75
CA GLU A 114 -10.43 -3.06 -4.89
C GLU A 114 -11.00 -3.93 -3.80
N GLN A 115 -11.56 -3.36 -2.74
CA GLN A 115 -11.87 -4.09 -1.50
C GLN A 115 -12.68 -5.36 -1.75
N ASP A 116 -13.75 -5.29 -2.55
CA ASP A 116 -14.59 -6.45 -2.89
C ASP A 116 -13.78 -7.54 -3.58
N SER A 117 -12.86 -7.14 -4.45
CA SER A 117 -11.99 -8.06 -5.19
C SER A 117 -10.95 -8.70 -4.28
N LEU A 118 -10.38 -7.96 -3.34
CA LEU A 118 -9.38 -8.46 -2.41
C LEU A 118 -10.01 -9.41 -1.37
N ILE A 119 -11.25 -9.15 -0.96
CA ILE A 119 -11.92 -9.92 0.11
C ILE A 119 -12.65 -11.14 -0.46
N HIS A 120 -13.40 -10.99 -1.55
CA HIS A 120 -14.36 -12.02 -1.99
C HIS A 120 -13.86 -12.87 -3.15
N ALA A 121 -12.90 -12.38 -3.94
CA ALA A 121 -12.37 -13.11 -5.08
C ALA A 121 -10.94 -12.64 -5.44
N PRO A 122 -9.96 -12.79 -4.54
CA PRO A 122 -8.57 -12.56 -4.90
C PRO A 122 -8.14 -13.61 -5.93
N ARG A 123 -7.54 -13.15 -7.03
CA ARG A 123 -7.16 -14.04 -8.13
C ARG A 123 -5.75 -13.69 -8.64
N PRO A 124 -4.90 -14.70 -8.91
CA PRO A 124 -3.55 -14.48 -9.45
C PRO A 124 -3.52 -13.71 -10.77
N ASP A 125 -4.51 -13.92 -11.65
CA ASP A 125 -4.61 -13.26 -12.97
C ASP A 125 -4.80 -11.74 -12.86
N ARG A 126 -5.17 -11.23 -11.68
CA ARG A 126 -5.38 -9.80 -11.43
C ARG A 126 -4.15 -9.04 -11.00
N LEU A 127 -3.00 -9.68 -10.79
CA LEU A 127 -1.78 -8.95 -10.38
C LEU A 127 -1.45 -7.81 -11.35
N GLY A 128 -1.51 -8.06 -12.66
CA GLY A 128 -1.26 -7.06 -13.71
C GLY A 128 -2.50 -6.28 -14.17
N ALA A 129 -3.64 -6.39 -13.48
CA ALA A 129 -4.83 -5.64 -13.87
C ALA A 129 -4.56 -4.12 -13.74
N PRO A 130 -5.19 -3.28 -14.57
CA PRO A 130 -5.09 -1.82 -14.45
C PRO A 130 -5.38 -1.33 -13.03
N LEU A 131 -4.86 -0.15 -12.68
CA LEU A 131 -5.23 0.50 -11.42
C LEU A 131 -6.76 0.72 -11.39
N PRO A 132 -7.41 0.46 -10.25
CA PRO A 132 -8.85 0.65 -10.13
C PRO A 132 -9.17 2.13 -10.25
N THR A 133 -10.35 2.45 -10.79
CA THR A 133 -10.84 3.83 -10.72
C THR A 133 -11.42 4.04 -9.31
N PRO A 134 -10.87 4.95 -8.49
CA PRO A 134 -11.41 5.20 -7.17
C PRO A 134 -12.85 5.73 -7.30
N ALA A 135 -13.76 5.24 -6.46
CA ALA A 135 -15.09 5.82 -6.37
C ALA A 135 -14.95 7.28 -5.92
N ILE A 136 -15.39 8.22 -6.75
CA ILE A 136 -15.53 9.61 -6.33
C ILE A 136 -16.75 9.62 -5.41
N PRO A 137 -16.61 9.92 -4.11
CA PRO A 137 -17.78 10.05 -3.26
C PRO A 137 -18.65 11.18 -3.82
N ASP A 138 -19.92 10.86 -4.13
CA ASP A 138 -20.91 11.87 -4.50
C ASP A 138 -20.92 12.95 -3.42
N LYS A 139 -20.77 14.21 -3.86
CA LYS A 139 -20.79 15.39 -2.98
C LYS A 139 -22.16 15.60 -2.36
#